data_AF-A0A534IDI9-F1
#
_entry.id   AF-A0A534IDI9-F1
#
_cell.length_a   1.000
_cell.length_b   1.000
_cell.length_c   1.000
_cell.angle_alpha   90.00
_cell.angle_beta   90.00
_cell.angle_gamma   90.00
#
_symmetry.space_group_name_H-M   'P 1'
#
loop_
_entity.id
_entity.type
_entity.pdbx_description
1 polymer ?
#
loop_
_entity_poly.entity_id
_entity_poly.type
_entity_poly.pdbx_seq_one_letter_code
_entity_poly.pdbx_strand_id
1 'polypeptide(L)'
;MSAVEEYLHRVSRGMAGMDPRIREDVLRELRSHLSDAAAESDEARAVAAAELPAIVAGRYKAMYGYGPLVRSGLAGLAGVLAVFTLPLGLYAGIGTLSFTLAIVTLIALVAYLMAVAVKAGSGTGLAAGATAGVVRIASLAVFQSIAGAVVPDASGLGLFVAVSAVLVLIGFVPGRAREAWRPPDVSM
;
A
#
# COMPACT_ATOMS: atom_id res chain seq x y z
N MET A 1 6.67 33.07 -8.71
CA MET A 1 6.45 32.03 -7.69
C MET A 1 7.16 32.49 -6.44
N SER A 2 6.43 32.62 -5.32
CA SER A 2 7.02 33.06 -4.05
C SER A 2 7.81 31.94 -3.39
N ALA A 3 8.68 32.27 -2.42
CA ALA A 3 9.47 31.26 -1.71
C ALA A 3 8.55 30.28 -0.94
N VAL A 4 7.45 30.80 -0.40
CA VAL A 4 6.39 30.03 0.27
C VAL A 4 5.69 29.09 -0.72
N GLU A 5 5.35 29.55 -1.92
CA GLU A 5 4.73 28.71 -2.95
C GLU A 5 5.64 27.56 -3.39
N GLU A 6 6.94 27.82 -3.56
CA GLU A 6 7.90 26.77 -3.91
C GLU A 6 8.06 25.74 -2.80
N TYR A 7 8.09 26.19 -1.54
CA TYR A 7 8.10 25.31 -0.38
C TYR A 7 6.84 24.42 -0.35
N LEU A 8 5.65 25.02 -0.45
CA LEU A 8 4.37 24.29 -0.45
C LEU A 8 4.26 23.34 -1.63
N HIS A 9 4.79 23.69 -2.80
CA HIS A 9 4.84 22.79 -3.96
C HIS A 9 5.74 21.57 -3.71
N ARG A 10 6.86 21.72 -2.98
CA ARG A 10 7.69 20.58 -2.57
C ARG A 10 6.98 19.70 -1.55
N VAL A 11 6.31 20.30 -0.57
CA VAL A 11 5.51 19.57 0.43
C VAL A 11 4.36 18.81 -0.25
N SER A 12 3.65 19.43 -1.19
CA SER A 12 2.54 18.81 -1.92
C SER A 12 2.98 17.59 -2.73
N ARG A 13 4.15 17.64 -3.37
CA ARG A 13 4.75 16.49 -4.06
C ARG A 13 5.08 15.35 -3.10
N GLY A 14 5.60 15.67 -1.91
CA GLY A 14 5.85 14.65 -0.87
C GLY A 14 4.56 13.97 -0.37
N MET A 15 3.44 14.70 -0.39
CA MET A 15 2.10 14.21 -0.04
C MET A 15 1.38 13.48 -1.19
N ALA A 16 2.07 13.16 -2.29
CA ALA A 16 1.47 12.42 -3.39
C ALA A 16 0.84 11.09 -2.93
N GLY A 17 -0.39 10.86 -3.39
CA GLY A 17 -1.22 9.70 -3.06
C GLY A 17 -2.07 9.82 -1.80
N MET A 18 -1.99 10.93 -1.06
CA MET A 18 -2.96 11.26 -0.01
C MET A 18 -4.33 11.65 -0.60
N ASP A 19 -5.35 11.67 0.24
CA ASP A 19 -6.66 12.21 -0.16
C ASP A 19 -6.50 13.68 -0.59
N PRO A 20 -6.99 14.07 -1.79
CA PRO A 20 -6.85 15.44 -2.28
C PRO A 20 -7.42 16.49 -1.33
N ARG A 21 -8.54 16.21 -0.66
CA ARG A 21 -9.19 17.15 0.27
C ARG A 21 -8.32 17.39 1.50
N ILE A 22 -7.84 16.30 2.12
CA ILE A 22 -6.93 16.38 3.27
C ILE A 22 -5.64 17.10 2.89
N ARG A 23 -5.09 16.80 1.70
CA ARG A 23 -3.88 17.46 1.21
C ARG A 23 -4.09 18.96 1.02
N GLU A 24 -5.22 19.37 0.47
CA GLU A 24 -5.57 20.79 0.29
C GLU A 24 -5.76 21.50 1.63
N ASP A 25 -6.42 20.86 2.60
CA ASP A 25 -6.59 21.39 3.95
C ASP A 25 -5.25 21.61 4.65
N VAL A 26 -4.36 20.61 4.60
CA VAL A 26 -2.99 20.70 5.16
C VAL A 26 -2.18 21.81 4.47
N LEU A 27 -2.25 21.92 3.15
CA LEU A 27 -1.54 22.99 2.43
C LEU A 27 -2.10 24.37 2.76
N ARG A 28 -3.40 24.48 3.03
CA ARG A 28 -4.04 25.73 3.46
C ARG A 28 -3.57 26.14 4.85
N GLU A 29 -3.50 25.20 5.79
CA GLU A 29 -2.98 25.41 7.14
C GLU A 29 -1.51 25.83 7.11
N LEU A 30 -0.65 25.07 6.41
CA LEU A 30 0.77 25.41 6.25
C LEU A 30 0.97 26.77 5.59
N ARG A 31 0.14 27.12 4.61
CA ARG A 31 0.17 28.44 3.97
C ARG A 31 -0.12 29.55 4.98
N SER A 32 -1.12 29.37 5.84
CA SER A 32 -1.48 30.35 6.87
C SER A 32 -0.31 30.59 7.83
N HIS A 33 0.29 29.51 8.36
CA HIS A 33 1.42 29.63 9.27
C HIS A 33 2.64 30.30 8.63
N LEU A 34 2.92 29.98 7.36
CA LEU A 34 4.03 30.59 6.62
C LEU A 34 3.76 32.06 6.28
N SER A 35 2.51 32.43 5.97
CA SER A 35 2.16 33.83 5.73
C SER A 35 2.26 34.67 7.00
N ASP A 36 1.85 34.11 8.15
CA ASP A 36 1.95 34.79 9.45
C ASP A 36 3.43 35.01 9.81
N ALA A 37 4.27 33.97 9.67
CA ALA A 37 5.72 34.08 9.92
C ALA A 37 6.44 35.03 8.92
N ALA A 38 5.99 35.06 7.67
CA ALA A 38 6.54 35.96 6.66
C ALA A 38 6.18 37.43 6.93
N ALA A 39 5.00 37.68 7.52
CA ALA A 39 4.60 39.03 7.93
C ALA A 39 5.49 39.59 9.06
N GLU A 40 6.04 38.72 9.92
CA GLU A 40 6.92 39.10 11.02
C GLU A 40 8.39 39.26 10.61
N SER A 41 8.87 38.51 9.61
CA SER A 41 10.32 38.38 9.35
C SER A 41 10.79 38.54 7.90
N ASP A 42 9.92 38.41 6.90
CA ASP A 42 10.17 38.13 5.47
C ASP A 42 9.98 36.65 5.06
N GLU A 43 9.63 36.42 3.78
CA GLU A 43 9.34 35.08 3.26
C GLU A 43 10.55 34.12 3.27
N ALA A 44 11.75 34.63 3.03
CA ALA A 44 12.94 33.80 2.91
C ALA A 44 13.35 33.26 4.28
N ARG A 45 13.26 34.08 5.33
CA ARG A 45 13.50 33.71 6.72
C ARG A 45 12.42 32.78 7.25
N ALA A 46 11.15 33.04 6.93
CA ALA A 46 10.05 32.15 7.30
C ALA A 46 10.23 30.73 6.72
N VAL A 47 10.61 30.62 5.44
CA VAL A 47 10.88 29.32 4.80
C VAL A 47 12.17 28.67 5.32
N ALA A 48 13.21 29.46 5.62
CA ALA A 48 14.45 28.92 6.17
C ALA A 48 14.29 28.38 7.61
N ALA A 49 13.37 28.96 8.38
CA ALA A 49 13.02 28.49 9.72
C ALA A 49 12.09 27.27 9.68
N ALA A 50 11.40 27.02 8.56
CA ALA A 50 10.54 25.87 8.39
C ALA A 50 11.37 24.56 8.28
N GLU A 51 10.80 23.46 8.76
CA GLU A 51 11.38 22.15 8.57
C GLU A 51 11.51 21.77 7.08
N LEU A 52 12.36 20.79 6.77
CA LEU A 52 12.51 20.30 5.40
C LEU A 52 11.16 19.80 4.83
N PRO A 53 10.79 20.17 3.59
CA PRO A 53 9.53 19.78 2.98
C PRO A 53 9.23 18.27 3.02
N ALA A 54 10.28 17.45 2.88
CA ALA A 54 10.18 16.00 2.90
C ALA A 54 9.80 15.45 4.29
N ILE A 55 10.27 16.10 5.36
CA ILE A 55 9.95 15.71 6.74
C ILE A 55 8.49 16.04 7.03
N VAL A 56 8.08 17.28 6.72
CA VAL A 56 6.69 17.74 6.89
C VAL A 56 5.72 16.85 6.11
N ALA A 57 5.98 16.62 4.82
CA ALA A 57 5.16 15.75 4.00
C ALA A 57 5.14 14.29 4.51
N GLY A 58 6.29 13.78 4.97
CA GLY A 58 6.40 12.44 5.55
C GLY A 58 5.56 12.27 6.81
N ARG A 59 5.54 13.29 7.69
CA ARG A 59 4.75 13.32 8.92
C ARG A 59 3.25 13.36 8.64
N TYR A 60 2.78 14.25 7.77
CA TYR A 60 1.37 14.28 7.38
C TYR A 60 0.92 13.00 6.69
N LYS A 61 1.77 12.42 5.83
CA LYS A 61 1.49 11.14 5.18
C LYS A 61 1.48 9.97 6.16
N ALA A 62 2.26 10.03 7.24
CA ALA A 62 2.22 9.05 8.32
C ALA A 62 0.93 9.15 9.15
N MET A 63 0.42 10.37 9.35
CA MET A 63 -0.79 10.64 10.13
C MET A 63 -2.08 10.29 9.38
N TYR A 64 -2.21 10.72 8.13
CA TYR A 64 -3.43 10.55 7.34
C TYR A 64 -3.39 9.33 6.40
N GLY A 65 -2.19 8.82 6.09
CA GLY A 65 -2.00 7.70 5.18
C GLY A 65 -2.36 8.02 3.72
N TYR A 66 -2.46 6.98 2.91
CA TYR A 66 -2.88 7.10 1.51
C TYR A 66 -4.39 7.36 1.41
N GLY A 67 -4.83 8.06 0.36
CA GLY A 67 -6.24 8.26 0.05
C GLY A 67 -6.94 6.98 -0.43
N PRO A 68 -8.28 6.96 -0.46
CA PRO A 68 -9.06 5.76 -0.77
C PRO A 68 -8.77 5.22 -2.17
N LEU A 69 -8.63 6.07 -3.18
CA LEU A 69 -8.32 5.65 -4.56
C LEU A 69 -6.99 4.89 -4.66
N VAL A 70 -5.94 5.39 -3.99
CA VAL A 70 -4.64 4.72 -4.01
C VAL A 70 -4.71 3.41 -3.22
N ARG A 71 -5.38 3.38 -2.07
CA ARG A 71 -5.58 2.14 -1.30
C ARG A 71 -6.31 1.08 -2.15
N SER A 72 -7.39 1.46 -2.82
CA SER A 72 -8.14 0.57 -3.71
C SER A 72 -7.30 0.11 -4.90
N GLY A 73 -6.48 0.99 -5.49
CA GLY A 73 -5.57 0.62 -6.57
C GLY A 73 -4.52 -0.40 -6.13
N LEU A 74 -3.95 -0.25 -4.93
CA LEU A 74 -3.01 -1.20 -4.36
C LEU A 74 -3.66 -2.57 -4.08
N ALA A 75 -4.87 -2.56 -3.49
CA ALA A 75 -5.63 -3.77 -3.25
C ALA A 75 -6.05 -4.47 -4.56
N GLY A 76 -6.48 -3.70 -5.56
CA GLY A 76 -6.83 -4.21 -6.88
C GLY A 76 -5.66 -4.88 -7.58
N LEU A 77 -4.47 -4.27 -7.56
CA LEU A 77 -3.26 -4.88 -8.12
C LEU A 77 -2.87 -6.17 -7.38
N ALA A 78 -3.00 -6.22 -6.05
CA ALA A 78 -2.81 -7.44 -5.28
C ALA A 78 -3.78 -8.55 -5.73
N GLY A 79 -5.05 -8.20 -5.97
CA GLY A 79 -6.06 -9.11 -6.51
C GLY A 79 -5.68 -9.64 -7.89
N VAL A 80 -5.28 -8.76 -8.82
CA VAL A 80 -4.84 -9.16 -10.17
C VAL A 80 -3.66 -10.13 -10.09
N LEU A 81 -2.63 -9.79 -9.32
CA LEU A 81 -1.47 -10.67 -9.11
C LEU A 81 -1.90 -12.02 -8.51
N ALA A 82 -2.84 -12.03 -7.57
CA ALA A 82 -3.33 -13.25 -6.94
C ALA A 82 -3.98 -14.23 -7.94
N VAL A 83 -4.64 -13.75 -8.99
CA VAL A 83 -5.19 -14.65 -10.03
C VAL A 83 -4.08 -15.49 -10.68
N PHE A 84 -2.93 -14.88 -10.96
CA PHE A 84 -1.79 -15.53 -11.61
C PHE A 84 -0.99 -16.46 -10.69
N THR A 85 -1.34 -16.52 -9.40
CA THR A 85 -0.71 -17.43 -8.44
C THR A 85 -1.41 -18.78 -8.32
N LEU A 86 -2.49 -18.99 -9.07
CA LEU A 86 -3.19 -20.26 -9.11
C LEU A 86 -2.31 -21.31 -9.79
N PRO A 87 -2.06 -22.48 -9.16
CA PRO A 87 -1.22 -23.51 -9.74
C PRO A 87 -2.01 -24.34 -10.77
N LEU A 88 -2.50 -23.69 -11.83
CA LEU A 88 -3.36 -24.30 -12.87
C LEU A 88 -2.66 -25.46 -13.61
N GLY A 89 -1.33 -25.44 -13.69
CA GLY A 89 -0.52 -26.53 -14.24
C GLY A 89 -0.73 -27.89 -13.55
N LEU A 90 -1.16 -27.91 -12.28
CA LEU A 90 -1.50 -29.14 -11.56
C LEU A 90 -2.87 -29.70 -11.95
N TYR A 91 -3.78 -28.88 -12.49
CA TYR A 91 -5.20 -29.22 -12.63
C TYR A 91 -5.67 -29.36 -14.07
N ALA A 92 -4.96 -28.76 -15.03
CA ALA A 92 -5.41 -28.66 -16.42
C ALA A 92 -4.39 -29.15 -17.45
N GLY A 93 -3.36 -29.91 -17.03
CA GLY A 93 -2.36 -30.47 -17.95
C GLY A 93 -1.51 -29.42 -18.67
N ILE A 94 -1.50 -28.16 -18.20
CA ILE A 94 -0.90 -26.99 -18.84
C ILE A 94 0.66 -26.97 -18.70
N GLY A 95 1.26 -28.09 -18.34
CA GLY A 95 2.71 -28.25 -18.24
C GLY A 95 3.38 -27.50 -17.08
N THR A 96 4.68 -27.75 -16.91
CA THR A 96 5.51 -27.23 -15.81
C THR A 96 5.69 -25.71 -15.84
N LEU A 97 5.59 -25.08 -17.02
CA LEU A 97 5.71 -23.62 -17.18
C LEU A 97 4.63 -22.87 -16.38
N SER A 98 3.39 -23.35 -16.40
CA SER A 98 2.27 -22.74 -15.67
C SER A 98 2.51 -22.78 -14.15
N PHE A 99 3.09 -23.87 -13.65
CA PHE A 99 3.42 -24.01 -12.24
C PHE A 99 4.56 -23.08 -11.81
N THR A 100 5.63 -22.98 -12.62
CA THR A 100 6.75 -22.06 -12.36
C THR A 100 6.28 -20.60 -12.33
N LEU A 101 5.43 -20.19 -13.28
CA LEU A 101 4.88 -18.84 -13.31
C LEU A 101 4.02 -18.54 -12.08
N ALA A 102 3.23 -19.51 -11.60
CA ALA A 102 2.44 -19.35 -10.39
C ALA A 102 3.32 -19.12 -9.14
N ILE A 103 4.45 -19.84 -9.02
CA ILE A 103 5.41 -19.65 -7.93
C ILE A 103 6.09 -18.29 -8.01
N VAL A 104 6.62 -17.92 -9.18
CA VAL A 104 7.29 -16.63 -9.38
C VAL A 104 6.33 -15.48 -9.07
N THR A 105 5.08 -15.59 -9.51
CA THR A 105 4.06 -14.57 -9.24
C THR A 105 3.65 -14.55 -7.77
N LEU A 106 3.63 -15.69 -7.08
CA LEU A 106 3.40 -15.74 -5.64
C LEU A 106 4.52 -15.04 -4.86
N ILE A 107 5.78 -15.23 -5.25
CA ILE A 107 6.93 -14.53 -4.65
C ILE A 107 6.80 -13.01 -4.89
N ALA A 108 6.48 -12.62 -6.12
CA ALA A 108 6.26 -11.20 -6.46
C ALA A 108 5.11 -10.59 -5.65
N LEU A 109 3.99 -11.32 -5.48
CA LEU A 109 2.86 -10.90 -4.66
C LEU A 109 3.25 -10.73 -3.20
N VAL A 110 4.02 -11.65 -2.63
CA VAL A 110 4.52 -11.56 -1.25
C VAL A 110 5.41 -10.34 -1.08
N ALA A 111 6.37 -10.11 -1.98
CA ALA A 111 7.22 -8.92 -1.97
C ALA A 111 6.41 -7.62 -2.09
N TYR A 112 5.39 -7.62 -2.96
CA TYR A 112 4.47 -6.52 -3.15
C TYR A 112 3.67 -6.21 -1.87
N LEU A 113 3.07 -7.22 -1.24
CA LEU A 113 2.30 -7.06 0.01
C LEU A 113 3.19 -6.54 1.15
N MET A 114 4.41 -7.03 1.27
CA MET A 114 5.38 -6.50 2.24
C MET A 114 5.68 -5.01 1.95
N ALA A 115 5.93 -4.65 0.69
CA ALA A 115 6.21 -3.27 0.32
C ALA A 115 5.01 -2.34 0.61
N VAL A 116 3.78 -2.80 0.33
CA VAL A 116 2.55 -2.06 0.64
C VAL A 116 2.36 -1.91 2.15
N ALA A 117 2.49 -2.99 2.92
CA ALA A 117 2.34 -2.98 4.36
C ALA A 117 3.34 -2.00 5.02
N VAL A 118 4.61 -2.07 4.59
CA VAL A 118 5.67 -1.18 5.10
C VAL A 118 5.41 0.26 4.68
N LYS A 119 5.15 0.54 3.39
CA LYS A 119 5.09 1.93 2.89
C LYS A 119 3.75 2.62 3.13
N ALA A 120 2.65 1.90 3.03
CA ALA A 120 1.28 2.41 3.09
C ALA A 120 0.55 2.12 4.42
N GLY A 121 1.22 1.46 5.35
CA GLY A 121 0.73 1.17 6.69
C GLY A 121 -0.02 -0.16 6.78
N SER A 122 -0.18 -0.64 8.02
CA SER A 122 -0.75 -1.96 8.32
C SER A 122 -2.18 -2.12 7.79
N GLY A 123 -3.02 -1.07 7.88
CA GLY A 123 -4.40 -1.09 7.38
C GLY A 123 -4.49 -1.26 5.86
N THR A 124 -3.65 -0.54 5.10
CA THR A 124 -3.62 -0.67 3.63
C THR A 124 -3.08 -2.03 3.21
N GLY A 125 -2.02 -2.51 3.86
CA GLY A 125 -1.47 -3.84 3.59
C GLY A 125 -2.44 -4.96 3.94
N LEU A 126 -3.19 -4.85 5.04
CA LEU A 126 -4.25 -5.79 5.41
C LEU A 126 -5.34 -5.86 4.33
N ALA A 127 -5.80 -4.70 3.85
CA ALA A 127 -6.80 -4.66 2.77
C ALA A 127 -6.27 -5.34 1.50
N ALA A 128 -5.03 -5.06 1.09
CA ALA A 128 -4.42 -5.70 -0.07
C ALA A 128 -4.24 -7.22 0.11
N GLY A 129 -3.79 -7.67 1.29
CA GLY A 129 -3.64 -9.09 1.61
C GLY A 129 -4.97 -9.82 1.65
N ALA A 130 -6.01 -9.22 2.24
CA ALA A 130 -7.37 -9.75 2.25
C ALA A 130 -7.94 -9.85 0.84
N THR A 131 -7.80 -8.80 0.01
CA THR A 131 -8.22 -8.83 -1.39
C THR A 131 -7.49 -9.93 -2.16
N ALA A 132 -6.18 -10.06 -2.00
CA ALA A 132 -5.42 -11.14 -2.64
C ALA A 132 -5.94 -12.53 -2.25
N GLY A 133 -6.17 -12.78 -0.95
CA GLY A 133 -6.70 -14.05 -0.45
C GLY A 133 -8.10 -14.36 -0.98
N VAL A 134 -9.02 -13.40 -0.91
CA VAL A 134 -10.41 -13.55 -1.40
C VAL A 134 -10.42 -13.79 -2.91
N VAL A 135 -9.66 -13.01 -3.68
CA VAL A 135 -9.59 -13.17 -5.13
C VAL A 135 -9.01 -14.53 -5.49
N ARG A 136 -7.98 -15.02 -4.79
CA ARG A 136 -7.43 -16.36 -5.01
C ARG A 136 -8.50 -17.44 -4.87
N ILE A 137 -9.28 -17.41 -3.79
CA ILE A 137 -10.35 -18.37 -3.52
C ILE A 137 -11.45 -18.27 -4.57
N ALA A 138 -11.91 -17.06 -4.87
CA ALA A 138 -12.95 -16.83 -5.86
C ALA A 138 -12.52 -17.30 -7.26
N SER A 139 -11.28 -16.99 -7.68
CA SER A 139 -10.75 -17.41 -8.96
C SER A 139 -10.64 -18.93 -9.05
N LEU A 140 -10.20 -19.62 -8.00
CA LEU A 140 -10.18 -21.09 -7.98
C LEU A 140 -11.58 -21.67 -8.20
N ALA A 141 -12.60 -21.14 -7.51
CA ALA A 141 -13.98 -21.59 -7.67
C ALA A 141 -14.51 -21.38 -9.09
N VAL A 142 -14.19 -20.22 -9.71
CA VAL A 142 -14.54 -19.93 -11.10
C VAL A 142 -13.81 -20.86 -12.08
N PHE A 143 -12.53 -21.15 -11.87
CA PHE A 143 -11.81 -22.09 -12.73
C PHE A 143 -12.38 -23.50 -12.64
N GLN A 144 -12.76 -23.95 -11.43
CA GLN A 144 -13.39 -25.26 -11.24
C GLN A 144 -14.76 -25.37 -11.92
N SER A 145 -15.57 -24.32 -11.92
CA SER A 145 -16.89 -24.34 -12.55
C SER A 145 -16.85 -24.32 -14.08
N ILE A 146 -15.79 -23.76 -14.67
CA ILE A 146 -15.66 -23.62 -16.14
C ILE A 146 -14.90 -24.79 -16.76
N ALA A 147 -13.80 -25.22 -16.14
CA ALA A 147 -12.83 -26.09 -16.81
C ALA A 147 -13.07 -27.60 -16.58
N GLY A 148 -14.12 -27.99 -15.82
CA GLY A 148 -14.26 -29.37 -15.36
C GLY A 148 -13.02 -29.88 -14.62
N ALA A 149 -12.24 -28.96 -14.05
CA ALA A 149 -10.90 -29.20 -13.57
C ALA A 149 -10.89 -30.22 -12.44
N VAL A 150 -9.81 -31.00 -12.37
CA VAL A 150 -9.53 -31.94 -11.29
C VAL A 150 -9.71 -31.21 -9.95
N VAL A 151 -10.67 -31.69 -9.15
CA VAL A 151 -10.91 -31.17 -7.81
C VAL A 151 -9.66 -31.46 -6.97
N PRO A 152 -9.02 -30.47 -6.34
CA PRO A 152 -7.89 -30.73 -5.46
C PRO A 152 -8.35 -31.64 -4.32
N ASP A 153 -7.48 -32.55 -3.90
CA ASP A 153 -7.73 -33.33 -2.70
C ASP A 153 -7.87 -32.41 -1.47
N ALA A 154 -8.44 -32.95 -0.38
CA ALA A 154 -8.69 -32.18 0.83
C ALA A 154 -7.41 -31.50 1.37
N SER A 155 -6.25 -32.15 1.20
CA SER A 155 -4.94 -31.64 1.59
C SER A 155 -4.51 -30.45 0.72
N GLY A 156 -4.67 -30.52 -0.60
CA GLY A 156 -4.37 -29.44 -1.54
C GLY A 156 -5.26 -28.22 -1.35
N LEU A 157 -6.56 -28.43 -1.10
CA LEU A 157 -7.49 -27.35 -0.73
C LEU A 157 -7.08 -26.71 0.61
N GLY A 158 -6.74 -27.52 1.61
CA GLY A 158 -6.28 -27.05 2.91
C GLY A 158 -5.03 -26.17 2.80
N LEU A 159 -4.03 -26.62 2.04
CA LEU A 159 -2.80 -25.84 1.79
C LEU A 159 -3.11 -24.54 1.03
N PHE A 160 -3.99 -24.58 0.04
CA PHE A 160 -4.37 -23.40 -0.73
C PHE A 160 -5.04 -22.32 0.14
N VAL A 161 -5.98 -22.74 1.00
CA VAL A 161 -6.63 -21.84 1.97
C VAL A 161 -5.61 -21.31 2.97
N ALA A 162 -4.72 -22.15 3.48
CA ALA A 162 -3.66 -21.72 4.40
C ALA A 162 -2.73 -20.68 3.77
N VAL A 163 -2.26 -20.89 2.54
CA VAL A 163 -1.45 -19.91 1.80
C VAL A 163 -2.22 -18.61 1.60
N SER A 164 -3.52 -18.69 1.29
CA SER A 164 -4.38 -17.52 1.10
C SER A 164 -4.52 -16.72 2.40
N ALA A 165 -4.66 -17.39 3.55
CA ALA A 165 -4.67 -16.76 4.86
C ALA A 165 -3.31 -16.13 5.21
N VAL A 166 -2.20 -16.78 4.87
CA VAL A 166 -0.85 -16.25 5.07
C VAL A 166 -0.63 -14.95 4.30
N LEU A 167 -1.21 -14.77 3.10
CA LEU A 167 -1.13 -13.49 2.37
C LEU A 167 -1.77 -12.34 3.15
N VAL A 168 -2.85 -12.59 3.89
CA VAL A 168 -3.48 -11.59 4.77
C VAL A 168 -2.51 -11.20 5.88
N LEU A 169 -1.84 -12.18 6.50
CA LEU A 169 -0.84 -11.95 7.54
C LEU A 169 0.37 -11.17 7.01
N ILE A 170 0.86 -11.51 5.82
CA ILE A 170 1.96 -10.80 5.15
C ILE A 170 1.57 -9.35 4.83
N GLY A 171 0.32 -9.09 4.48
CA GLY A 171 -0.19 -7.73 4.30
C GLY A 171 -0.26 -6.93 5.60
N PHE A 172 -0.42 -7.59 6.75
CA PHE A 172 -0.65 -6.90 8.03
C PHE A 172 0.63 -6.74 8.88
N VAL A 173 1.37 -7.82 9.09
CA VAL A 173 2.45 -7.92 10.08
C VAL A 173 3.60 -6.94 9.82
N PRO A 174 4.13 -6.79 8.59
CA PRO A 174 5.26 -5.89 8.34
C PRO A 174 4.92 -4.41 8.62
N GLY A 175 3.69 -4.00 8.31
CA GLY A 175 3.20 -2.65 8.61
C GLY A 175 3.08 -2.41 10.11
N ARG A 176 2.51 -3.38 10.84
CA ARG A 176 2.40 -3.33 12.31
C ARG A 176 3.76 -3.31 12.99
N ALA A 177 4.71 -4.11 12.51
CA ALA A 177 6.08 -4.10 13.01
C ALA A 177 6.72 -2.73 12.78
N ARG A 178 6.55 -2.12 11.59
CA ARG A 178 7.06 -0.77 11.34
C ARG A 178 6.46 0.26 12.31
N GLU A 179 5.16 0.19 12.58
CA GLU A 179 4.48 1.11 13.49
C GLU A 179 4.99 0.98 14.94
N ALA A 180 5.18 -0.25 15.42
CA ALA A 180 5.65 -0.51 16.78
C ALA A 180 7.10 -0.07 17.04
N TRP A 181 7.93 0.00 16.00
CA TRP A 181 9.36 0.37 16.11
C TRP A 181 9.62 1.84 15.78
N ARG A 182 8.58 2.64 15.52
CA ARG A 182 8.76 4.08 15.39
C ARG A 182 9.11 4.66 16.77
N PRO A 183 10.21 5.41 16.90
CA PRO A 183 10.47 6.12 18.14
C PRO A 183 9.27 7.01 18.46
N PRO A 184 8.87 7.13 19.74
CA PRO A 184 7.82 8.05 20.13
C PRO A 184 8.20 9.45 19.61
N ASP A 185 7.25 10.14 18.98
CA ASP A 185 7.42 11.53 18.58
C ASP A 185 7.70 12.33 19.85
N VAL A 186 8.97 12.65 20.08
CA VAL A 186 9.38 13.59 21.12
C VAL A 186 9.24 14.99 20.52
N SER A 187 8.00 15.44 20.36
CA SER A 187 7.70 16.83 20.05
C SER A 187 6.66 17.34 21.04
N MET A 188 7.21 17.91 22.12
CA MET A 188 6.62 19.07 22.82
C MET A 188 6.81 20.31 21.95
#